data_AF-A0A243RRU4-F1
#
_entry.id   AF-A0A243RRU4-F1
#
_cell.length_a   1.000
_cell.length_b   1.000
_cell.length_c   1.000
_cell.angle_alpha   90.00
_cell.angle_beta   90.00
_cell.angle_gamma   90.00
#
_symmetry.space_group_name_H-M   'P 1'
#
loop_
_entity.id
_entity.type
_entity.pdbx_description
1 polymer ?
#
loop_
_entity_poly.entity_id
_entity_poly.type
_entity_poly.pdbx_seq_one_letter_code
_entity_poly.pdbx_strand_id
1 'polypeptide(L)' 'MCRRGDRSVGQVAKDFDLTETAVRDWIRQAEVDTGRRDGLTSSEREELAALRRENRRLREDVGILKRATAFSTETR' A
#
# COMPACT_ATOMS: atom_id res chain seq x y z
N MET A 1 -23.30 -14.08 6.52
CA MET A 1 -22.78 -13.43 7.74
C MET A 1 -21.55 -12.62 7.37
N CYS A 2 -21.59 -11.29 7.23
CA CYS A 2 -20.48 -10.58 6.54
C CYS A 2 -19.13 -10.56 7.30
N ARG A 3 -19.13 -10.95 8.58
CA ARG A 3 -18.32 -12.06 9.18
C ARG A 3 -18.74 -12.30 10.64
N ARG A 4 -19.47 -11.35 11.25
CA ARG A 4 -20.09 -11.45 12.59
C ARG A 4 -21.56 -10.99 12.68
N GLY A 5 -22.23 -10.74 11.57
CA GLY A 5 -23.64 -10.33 11.59
C GLY A 5 -24.37 -10.74 10.32
N ASP A 6 -25.67 -10.96 10.45
CA ASP A 6 -26.57 -11.54 9.44
C ASP A 6 -26.94 -10.57 8.32
N ARG A 7 -26.16 -9.51 8.14
CA ARG A 7 -26.36 -8.52 7.07
C ARG A 7 -25.80 -9.01 5.74
N SER A 8 -26.49 -8.65 4.66
CA SER A 8 -26.02 -8.86 3.29
C SER A 8 -25.09 -7.73 2.86
N VAL A 9 -24.31 -7.95 1.80
CA VAL A 9 -23.45 -6.92 1.19
C VAL A 9 -24.26 -5.70 0.77
N GLY A 10 -25.44 -5.90 0.17
CA GLY A 10 -26.32 -4.82 -0.24
C GLY A 10 -26.86 -4.01 0.93
N GLN A 11 -27.18 -4.65 2.06
CA GLN A 11 -27.62 -3.93 3.27
C GLN A 11 -26.49 -3.06 3.81
N VAL A 12 -25.26 -3.60 3.91
CA VAL A 12 -24.10 -2.84 4.36
C VAL A 12 -23.81 -1.68 3.40
N ALA A 13 -23.85 -1.90 2.09
CA ALA A 13 -23.66 -0.85 1.11
C ALA A 13 -24.67 0.30 1.32
N LYS A 14 -25.94 -0.03 1.55
CA LYS A 14 -27.00 0.96 1.79
C LYS A 14 -26.84 1.70 3.12
N ASP A 15 -26.51 0.98 4.19
CA ASP A 15 -26.36 1.54 5.55
C ASP A 15 -25.21 2.57 5.61
N PHE A 16 -24.18 2.39 4.77
CA PHE A 16 -22.97 3.22 4.75
C PHE A 16 -22.84 4.12 3.51
N ASP A 17 -23.88 4.19 2.66
CA ASP A 17 -23.89 4.94 1.40
C ASP A 17 -22.68 4.62 0.49
N LEU A 18 -22.39 3.33 0.36
CA LEU A 18 -21.31 2.78 -0.46
C LEU A 18 -21.87 2.00 -1.64
N THR A 19 -21.00 1.75 -2.62
CA THR A 19 -21.28 0.74 -3.65
C THR A 19 -21.05 -0.66 -3.09
N GLU A 20 -21.83 -1.65 -3.55
CA GLU A 20 -21.59 -3.05 -3.18
C GLU A 20 -20.19 -3.52 -3.57
N THR A 21 -19.65 -2.99 -4.67
CA THR A 21 -18.29 -3.28 -5.14
C THR A 21 -17.25 -2.86 -4.11
N ALA A 22 -17.36 -1.66 -3.54
CA ALA A 22 -16.45 -1.20 -2.48
C ALA A 22 -16.49 -2.12 -1.25
N VAL A 23 -17.70 -2.54 -0.84
CA VAL A 23 -17.87 -3.47 0.29
C VAL A 23 -17.23 -4.83 -0.02
N ARG A 24 -17.40 -5.36 -1.24
CA ARG A 24 -16.78 -6.63 -1.65
C ARG A 24 -15.26 -6.54 -1.69
N ASP A 25 -14.72 -5.41 -2.12
CA ASP A 25 -13.28 -5.19 -2.18
C ASP A 25 -12.67 -5.12 -0.76
N TRP A 26 -13.35 -4.46 0.18
CA TRP A 26 -12.96 -4.48 1.59
C TRP A 26 -13.03 -5.87 2.21
N ILE A 27 -14.08 -6.64 1.90
CA ILE A 27 -14.17 -8.04 2.34
C ILE A 27 -12.97 -8.83 1.81
N ARG A 28 -12.65 -8.69 0.52
CA ARG A 28 -11.50 -9.38 -0.10
C ARG A 28 -10.18 -9.00 0.57
N GLN A 29 -9.94 -7.71 0.80
CA GLN A 29 -8.72 -7.28 1.47
C GLN A 29 -8.67 -7.79 2.92
N ALA A 30 -9.79 -7.80 3.63
CA ALA A 30 -9.87 -8.39 4.96
C ALA A 30 -9.69 -9.93 4.95
N GLU A 31 -9.96 -10.63 3.86
CA GLU A 31 -9.60 -12.05 3.72
C GLU A 31 -8.08 -12.21 3.61
N VAL A 32 -7.45 -11.36 2.78
CA VAL A 32 -6.00 -11.31 2.60
C VAL A 32 -5.30 -10.98 3.92
N ASP A 33 -5.75 -9.94 4.63
CA ASP A 33 -5.19 -9.52 5.92
C ASP A 33 -5.30 -10.60 7.00
N THR A 34 -6.26 -11.53 6.86
CA THR A 34 -6.43 -12.67 7.77
C THR A 34 -5.79 -13.97 7.27
N GLY A 35 -5.05 -13.93 6.15
CA GLY A 35 -4.42 -15.12 5.55
C GLY A 35 -5.41 -16.13 4.96
N ARG A 36 -6.67 -15.75 4.75
CA ARG A 36 -7.70 -16.61 4.15
C ARG A 36 -7.67 -16.59 2.63
N ARG A 37 -6.91 -15.67 2.05
CA ARG A 37 -6.76 -15.47 0.61
C ARG A 37 -5.35 -14.94 0.33
N ASP A 38 -4.77 -15.36 -0.78
CA ASP A 38 -3.47 -14.87 -1.20
C ASP A 38 -3.52 -13.39 -1.63
N GLY A 39 -2.45 -12.67 -1.31
CA GLY A 39 -2.26 -11.27 -1.68
C GLY A 39 -1.41 -10.53 -0.65
N LEU A 40 -1.06 -9.28 -0.95
CA LEU A 40 -0.41 -8.42 0.04
C LEU A 40 -1.45 -7.94 1.05
N THR A 41 -1.15 -8.16 2.31
CA THR A 41 -1.85 -7.56 3.44
C THR A 41 -1.72 -6.04 3.39
N SER A 42 -2.65 -5.36 4.05
CA SER A 42 -2.65 -3.90 4.15
C SER A 42 -1.33 -3.38 4.74
N SER A 43 -0.75 -4.07 5.74
CA SER A 43 0.54 -3.72 6.34
C SER A 43 1.72 -3.93 5.38
N GLU A 44 1.76 -5.04 4.65
CA GLU A 44 2.81 -5.28 3.65
C GLU A 44 2.77 -4.24 2.52
N ARG A 45 1.58 -3.80 2.11
CA ARG A 45 1.44 -2.72 1.11
C ARG A 45 1.96 -1.39 1.63
N GLU A 46 1.70 -1.08 2.90
CA GLU A 46 2.18 0.14 3.54
C GLU A 46 3.71 0.15 3.64
N GLU A 47 4.29 -0.95 4.10
CA GLU A 47 5.74 -1.12 4.18
C GLU A 47 6.39 -1.03 2.79
N LEU A 48 5.82 -1.71 1.79
CA LEU A 48 6.31 -1.62 0.42
C LEU A 48 6.26 -0.18 -0.12
N ALA A 49 5.21 0.58 0.21
CA ALA A 49 5.12 1.98 -0.18
C ALA A 49 6.18 2.84 0.54
N ALA A 50 6.44 2.59 1.83
CA ALA A 50 7.48 3.27 2.59
C ALA A 50 8.88 3.00 2.01
N LEU A 51 9.21 1.73 1.77
CA LEU A 51 10.48 1.31 1.19
C LEU A 51 10.68 1.91 -0.22
N ARG A 52 9.62 1.98 -1.04
CA ARG A 52 9.70 2.62 -2.37
C ARG A 52 9.98 4.12 -2.28
N ARG A 53 9.42 4.82 -1.29
CA ARG A 53 9.71 6.24 -1.04
C ARG A 53 11.16 6.43 -0.58
N GLU A 54 11.62 5.61 0.35
CA GLU A 54 12.99 5.67 0.85
C GLU A 54 14.00 5.36 -0.26
N ASN A 55 13.76 4.32 -1.07
CA ASN A 55 14.65 3.97 -2.17
C ASN A 55 14.78 5.10 -3.19
N ARG A 56 13.70 5.84 -3.46
CA ARG A 56 13.73 7.03 -4.32
C ARG A 56 14.64 8.11 -3.73
N ARG A 57 14.48 8.43 -2.45
CA ARG A 57 15.32 9.41 -1.74
C ARG A 57 16.79 9.01 -1.77
N LEU A 58 17.11 7.75 -1.46
CA LEU A 58 18.47 7.24 -1.48
C LEU A 58 19.10 7.34 -2.88
N ARG A 59 18.33 7.09 -3.94
CA ARG A 59 18.82 7.25 -5.32
C ARG A 59 19.13 8.71 -5.66
N GLU A 60 18.32 9.64 -5.18
CA GLU A 60 18.55 11.08 -5.34
C GLU A 60 19.83 11.51 -4.60
N ASP A 61 19.99 11.09 -3.34
CA ASP A 61 21.17 11.37 -2.52
C ASP A 61 22.45 10.81 -3.17
N VAL A 62 22.42 9.56 -3.62
CA VAL A 62 23.54 8.95 -4.36
C VAL A 62 23.86 9.74 -5.64
N GLY A 63 22.83 10.24 -6.34
CA GLY A 63 23.02 11.09 -7.52
C GLY A 63 23.72 12.41 -7.18
N ILE A 64 23.36 13.05 -6.07
CA ILE A 64 24.00 14.29 -5.59
C ILE A 64 25.46 14.02 -5.23
N LEU A 65 25.72 12.97 -4.44
CA LEU A 65 27.07 12.61 -4.02
C LEU A 65 27.99 12.33 -5.21
N LYS A 66 27.51 11.60 -6.21
CA LYS A 66 28.28 11.33 -7.44
C LYS A 66 28.64 12.61 -8.20
N ARG A 67 27.73 13.58 -8.29
CA ARG A 67 28.03 14.87 -8.92
C ARG A 67 29.04 15.67 -8.11
N ALA A 68 28.93 15.70 -6.79
CA ALA A 68 29.87 16.37 -5.91
C ALA A 68 31.28 15.75 -6.01
N THR A 69 31.38 14.42 -6.04
CA THR A 69 32.67 13.73 -6.20
C THR A 69 33.30 14.01 -7.55
N ALA A 70 32.51 14.01 -8.64
CA ALA A 70 33.00 14.32 -9.98
C ALA A 70 33.54 15.75 -10.07
N PHE A 71 32.80 16.72 -9.53
CA PHE A 71 33.25 18.11 -9.44
C PHE A 71 34.57 18.23 -8.65
N SER A 72 34.65 17.60 -7.48
CA SER A 72 35.87 17.64 -6.65
C SER A 72 37.10 17.04 -7.33
N THR A 73 36.93 16.03 -8.18
CA THR A 73 38.04 15.46 -8.95
C THR A 73 38.44 16.31 -10.16
N GLU A 74 37.52 17.09 -10.72
CA GLU A 74 37.78 17.97 -11.85
C GLU A 74 38.48 19.27 -11.44
N THR A 75 38.17 19.79 -10.25
CA THR A 75 38.81 21.01 -9.71
C THR A 75 40.16 20.79 -8.99
N ARG A 76 40.69 19.56 -8.97
CA ARG A 76 42.00 19.22 -8.37
C ARG A 76 43.04 19.00 -9.48
#